data_AF-A0A9W9AQ76-F1
#
_entry.id   AF-A0A9W9AQ76-F1
#
_cell.length_a   1.000
_cell.length_b   1.000
_cell.length_c   1.000
_cell.angle_alpha   90.00
_cell.angle_beta   90.00
_cell.angle_gamma   90.00
#
_symmetry.space_group_name_H-M   'P 1'
#
loop_
_entity.id
_entity.type
_entity.pdbx_description
1 polymer ?
#
loop_
_entity_poly.entity_id
_entity_poly.type
_entity_poly.pdbx_seq_one_letter_code
_entity_poly.pdbx_strand_id
1 'polypeptide(L)'
;MSSIASGKDFQKRVLPSRSRRGGPGVGNCETDIMILDTFKRQSENDPLIPKDTPFFLTTGSNLAPPEASTSSLQINARGFERYFDRTEVIQGYREQQMIETPVFESLEEGEGVVSRFRPRIVEMQAVDTSDEAYLQRHRKYEKFEKRQRLREKEKLQHEQYKLRERVEQLRVMDYSAFLALPASSFPPPEGERRKKEMLAVADSLEERYKILLPPNQRWRKYITASTEGDEQNGTSPAASTSKRNPIP
;
A
#
# COMPACT_ATOMS: atom_id res chain seq x y z
N MET A 1 8.50 58.87 24.93
CA MET A 1 7.93 57.94 25.93
C MET A 1 7.57 56.65 25.22
N SER A 2 8.33 55.59 25.46
CA SER A 2 8.18 54.27 24.81
C SER A 2 7.20 53.39 25.57
N SER A 3 6.34 52.66 24.86
CA SER A 3 5.56 51.56 25.42
C SER A 3 5.42 50.49 24.34
N ILE A 4 6.27 49.46 24.39
CA ILE A 4 6.15 48.25 23.58
C ILE A 4 5.50 47.19 24.47
N ALA A 5 4.31 46.76 24.07
CA ALA A 5 3.55 45.73 24.76
C ALA A 5 4.28 44.38 24.69
N SER A 6 4.53 43.80 25.87
CA SER A 6 5.09 42.46 26.04
C SER A 6 4.03 41.41 25.71
N GLY A 7 4.21 40.70 24.59
CA GLY A 7 3.43 39.52 24.25
C GLY A 7 3.82 38.35 25.15
N LYS A 8 2.91 37.89 26.01
CA LYS A 8 3.08 36.65 26.77
C LYS A 8 2.78 35.46 25.88
N ASP A 9 3.80 34.65 25.63
CA ASP A 9 3.66 33.35 24.99
C ASP A 9 2.75 32.45 25.84
N PHE A 10 1.61 32.04 25.27
CA PHE A 10 0.75 31.04 25.87
C PHE A 10 1.43 29.66 25.74
N GLN A 11 2.19 29.28 26.77
CA GLN A 11 2.65 27.91 26.95
C GLN A 11 1.42 27.00 27.10
N LYS A 12 1.03 26.35 26.01
CA LYS A 12 0.01 25.30 26.02
C LYS A 12 0.54 24.17 26.92
N ARG A 13 -0.19 23.88 28.00
CA ARG A 13 0.13 22.77 28.90
C ARG A 13 0.17 21.48 28.07
N VAL A 14 1.36 20.93 27.89
CA VAL A 14 1.55 19.61 27.28
C VAL A 14 1.13 18.59 28.33
N LEU A 15 -0.04 17.97 28.15
CA LEU A 15 -0.41 16.85 28.98
C LEU A 15 0.57 15.70 28.70
N PRO A 16 1.07 15.00 29.73
CA PRO A 16 1.91 13.83 29.54
C PRO A 16 1.16 12.82 28.68
N SER A 17 1.88 12.19 27.74
CA SER A 17 1.31 11.19 26.84
C SER A 17 0.61 10.12 27.67
N ARG A 18 -0.71 10.08 27.59
CA ARG A 18 -1.54 9.13 28.33
C ARG A 18 -1.30 7.76 27.70
N SER A 19 -0.59 6.87 28.39
CA SER A 19 -0.48 5.47 27.97
C SER A 19 -1.91 4.94 27.83
N ARG A 20 -2.32 4.66 26.60
CA ARG A 20 -3.56 3.94 26.37
C ARG A 20 -3.34 2.53 26.94
N ARG A 21 -4.25 2.14 27.84
CA ARG A 21 -4.52 0.79 28.35
C ARG A 21 -3.70 -0.30 27.65
N GLY A 22 -2.69 -0.81 28.34
CA GLY A 22 -1.87 -1.93 27.90
C GLY A 22 -0.75 -2.12 28.90
N GLY A 23 -0.85 -3.15 29.73
CA GLY A 23 0.24 -3.53 30.61
C GLY A 23 1.46 -4.02 29.80
N PRO A 24 2.61 -4.23 30.47
CA PRO A 24 3.77 -4.85 29.83
C PRO A 24 3.36 -6.21 29.27
N GLY A 25 3.46 -6.38 27.95
CA GLY A 25 3.04 -7.60 27.27
C GLY A 25 2.84 -7.39 25.77
N VAL A 26 2.70 -8.50 25.06
CA VAL A 26 2.40 -8.55 23.63
C VAL A 26 0.89 -8.58 23.41
N GLY A 27 0.40 -7.87 22.38
CA GLY A 27 -1.01 -7.91 21.96
C GLY A 27 -1.86 -6.73 22.44
N ASN A 28 -1.25 -5.77 23.13
CA ASN A 28 -1.93 -4.58 23.65
C ASN A 28 -1.82 -3.35 22.74
N CYS A 29 -1.00 -3.41 21.70
CA CYS A 29 -0.82 -2.31 20.74
C CYS A 29 -1.30 -2.69 19.34
N GLU A 30 -1.72 -1.69 18.56
CA GLU A 30 -2.19 -1.86 17.18
C GLU A 30 -1.16 -2.60 16.32
N THR A 31 0.13 -2.31 16.51
CA THR A 31 1.22 -2.97 15.81
C THR A 31 1.30 -4.46 16.13
N ASP A 32 1.08 -4.86 17.39
CA ASP A 32 1.06 -6.29 17.76
C ASP A 32 -0.15 -7.00 17.15
N ILE A 33 -1.31 -6.34 17.13
CA ILE A 33 -2.52 -6.88 16.49
C ILE A 33 -2.26 -7.10 15.00
N MET A 34 -1.66 -6.11 14.32
CA MET A 34 -1.28 -6.23 12.91
C MET A 34 -0.35 -7.42 12.68
N ILE A 35 0.69 -7.59 13.51
CA ILE A 35 1.62 -8.74 13.41
C ILE A 35 0.88 -10.07 13.60
N LEU A 36 0.04 -10.17 14.64
CA LEU A 36 -0.73 -11.38 14.95
C LEU A 36 -1.75 -11.71 13.85
N ASP A 37 -2.41 -10.70 13.27
CA ASP A 37 -3.34 -10.91 12.18
C ASP A 37 -2.62 -11.38 10.91
N THR A 38 -1.42 -10.86 10.62
CA THR A 38 -0.59 -11.43 9.55
C THR A 38 -0.09 -12.83 9.82
N PHE A 39 0.16 -13.19 11.07
CA PHE A 39 0.50 -14.56 11.43
C PHE A 39 -0.68 -15.51 11.17
N LYS A 40 -1.91 -15.12 11.55
CA LYS A 40 -3.13 -15.90 11.26
C LYS A 40 -3.36 -16.09 9.76
N ARG A 41 -3.07 -15.06 8.96
CA ARG A 41 -3.23 -15.06 7.50
C ARG A 41 -2.05 -15.66 6.76
N GLN A 42 -1.01 -16.13 7.45
CA GLN A 42 0.21 -16.61 6.80
C GLN A 42 -0.08 -17.80 5.88
N SER A 43 -1.00 -18.68 6.27
CA SER A 43 -1.43 -19.84 5.46
C SER A 43 -2.26 -19.48 4.23
N GLU A 44 -2.85 -18.26 4.17
CA GLU A 44 -3.57 -17.80 2.97
C GLU A 44 -2.62 -17.61 1.78
N ASN A 45 -1.32 -17.44 2.03
CA ASN A 45 -0.30 -17.24 1.02
C ASN A 45 0.43 -18.55 0.62
N ASP A 46 0.07 -19.68 1.22
CA ASP A 46 0.65 -20.96 0.85
C ASP A 46 0.13 -21.40 -0.52
N PRO A 47 1.00 -21.92 -1.41
CA PRO A 47 0.56 -22.37 -2.73
C PRO A 47 -0.45 -23.51 -2.59
N LEU A 48 -1.50 -23.46 -3.42
CA LEU A 48 -2.59 -24.45 -3.45
C LEU A 48 -2.05 -25.88 -3.64
N ILE A 49 -1.02 -25.98 -4.48
CA ILE A 49 -0.28 -27.20 -4.75
C ILE A 49 1.04 -27.10 -3.96
N PRO A 50 1.37 -28.07 -3.09
CA PRO A 50 2.65 -28.10 -2.39
C PRO A 50 3.83 -27.98 -3.36
N LYS A 51 4.90 -27.30 -2.94
CA LYS A 51 6.05 -27.02 -3.83
C LYS A 51 6.75 -28.29 -4.33
N ASP A 52 6.65 -29.37 -3.57
CA ASP A 52 7.31 -30.63 -3.85
C ASP A 52 6.42 -31.61 -4.65
N THR A 53 5.24 -31.19 -5.12
CA THR A 53 4.40 -32.09 -5.92
C THR A 53 5.03 -32.34 -7.30
N PRO A 54 5.32 -33.59 -7.67
CA PRO A 54 5.79 -33.91 -9.00
C PRO A 54 4.66 -33.78 -10.03
N PHE A 55 4.93 -33.09 -11.13
CA PHE A 55 4.04 -33.03 -12.29
C PHE A 55 4.52 -34.01 -13.36
N PHE A 56 3.71 -35.03 -13.65
CA PHE A 56 3.97 -35.97 -14.75
C PHE A 56 3.18 -35.54 -15.99
N LEU A 57 3.89 -35.17 -17.05
CA LEU A 57 3.29 -34.81 -18.34
C LEU A 57 3.60 -35.93 -19.33
N THR A 58 2.56 -36.65 -19.78
CA THR A 58 2.70 -37.73 -20.77
C THR A 58 1.58 -37.64 -21.79
N THR A 59 1.84 -38.08 -23.03
CA THR A 59 0.86 -38.08 -24.14
C THR A 59 0.00 -39.35 -24.18
N GLY A 60 0.31 -40.35 -23.36
CA GLY A 60 -0.43 -41.60 -23.26
C GLY A 60 -0.46 -42.11 -21.83
N SER A 61 -1.64 -42.51 -21.36
CA SER A 61 -1.91 -42.99 -20.00
C SER A 61 -0.98 -44.13 -19.54
N ASN A 62 -0.44 -44.90 -20.48
CA ASN A 62 0.36 -46.09 -20.23
C ASN A 62 1.82 -45.76 -19.84
N LEU A 63 2.26 -44.52 -20.12
CA LEU A 63 3.59 -44.02 -19.80
C LEU A 63 3.62 -43.30 -18.44
N ALA A 64 2.46 -43.07 -17.83
CA ALA A 64 2.37 -42.51 -16.50
C ALA A 64 2.76 -43.58 -15.47
N PRO A 65 3.58 -43.24 -14.46
CA PRO A 65 3.86 -44.15 -13.37
C PRO A 65 2.56 -44.51 -12.63
N PRO A 66 2.43 -45.73 -12.08
CA PRO A 66 1.21 -46.16 -11.40
C PRO A 66 0.82 -45.24 -10.23
N GLU A 67 1.81 -44.58 -9.62
CA GLU A 67 1.63 -43.59 -8.55
C GLU A 67 0.89 -42.32 -9.01
N ALA A 68 0.95 -41.98 -10.30
CA ALA A 68 0.30 -40.78 -10.86
C ALA A 68 -1.24 -40.90 -10.90
N SER A 69 -1.78 -42.12 -10.87
CA SER A 69 -3.23 -42.34 -10.89
C SER A 69 -3.85 -42.42 -9.48
N THR A 70 -3.03 -42.70 -8.46
CA THR A 70 -3.49 -42.95 -7.08
C THR A 70 -3.21 -41.81 -6.12
N SER A 71 -2.37 -40.84 -6.50
CA SER A 71 -2.11 -39.67 -5.67
C SER A 71 -3.35 -38.78 -5.62
N SER A 72 -4.23 -38.99 -4.64
CA SER A 72 -5.16 -37.95 -4.20
C SER A 72 -4.32 -36.71 -3.96
N LEU A 73 -4.42 -35.71 -4.83
CA LEU A 73 -3.68 -34.46 -4.71
C LEU A 73 -3.85 -33.99 -3.26
N GLN A 74 -2.75 -33.94 -2.51
CA GLN A 74 -2.72 -33.35 -1.18
C GLN A 74 -2.84 -31.84 -1.35
N ILE A 75 -4.00 -31.40 -1.83
CA ILE A 75 -4.39 -30.00 -1.91
C ILE A 75 -4.32 -29.49 -0.49
N ASN A 76 -3.60 -28.38 -0.29
CA ASN A 76 -3.35 -27.85 1.04
C ASN A 76 -4.68 -27.44 1.70
N ALA A 77 -5.29 -28.35 2.45
CA ALA A 77 -6.62 -28.16 3.05
C ALA A 77 -6.62 -27.04 4.11
N ARG A 78 -5.44 -26.72 4.65
CA ARG A 78 -5.23 -25.58 5.57
C ARG A 78 -5.21 -24.24 4.86
N GLY A 79 -4.93 -24.21 3.55
CA GLY A 79 -4.93 -23.00 2.74
C GLY A 79 -6.34 -22.50 2.46
N PHE A 80 -7.35 -23.38 2.39
CA PHE A 80 -8.70 -22.99 1.98
C PHE A 80 -9.80 -23.97 2.46
N GLU A 81 -10.76 -23.47 3.24
CA GLU A 81 -12.16 -23.54 2.78
C GLU A 81 -12.15 -22.99 1.36
N ARG A 82 -12.46 -23.79 0.33
CA ARG A 82 -12.25 -23.36 -1.07
C ARG A 82 -12.86 -21.98 -1.23
N TYR A 83 -12.10 -21.00 -1.71
CA TYR A 83 -12.58 -19.62 -1.83
C TYR A 83 -13.94 -19.55 -2.52
N PHE A 84 -14.16 -20.39 -3.54
CA PHE A 84 -15.41 -20.54 -4.28
C PHE A 84 -16.52 -21.33 -3.55
N ASP A 85 -16.19 -22.06 -2.47
CA ASP A 85 -17.17 -22.73 -1.61
C ASP A 85 -17.69 -21.81 -0.50
N ARG A 86 -17.03 -20.65 -0.26
CA ARG A 86 -17.53 -19.66 0.71
C ARG A 86 -18.87 -19.11 0.23
N THR A 87 -19.85 -19.11 1.13
CA THR A 87 -21.21 -18.65 0.87
C THR A 87 -21.23 -17.22 0.33
N GLU A 88 -20.36 -16.35 0.86
CA GLU A 88 -20.20 -14.96 0.43
C GLU A 88 -19.75 -14.85 -1.03
N VAL A 89 -18.83 -15.70 -1.49
CA VAL A 89 -18.30 -15.69 -2.86
C VAL A 89 -19.35 -16.22 -3.83
N ILE A 90 -20.07 -17.28 -3.46
CA ILE A 90 -21.19 -17.82 -4.25
C ILE A 90 -22.32 -16.79 -4.37
N GLN A 91 -22.63 -16.07 -3.28
CA GLN A 91 -23.62 -15.01 -3.27
C GLN A 91 -23.22 -13.86 -4.20
N GLY A 92 -21.98 -13.36 -4.07
CA GLY A 92 -21.48 -12.30 -4.96
C GLY A 92 -21.48 -12.71 -6.44
N TYR A 93 -21.15 -13.97 -6.74
CA TYR A 93 -21.22 -14.49 -8.10
C TYR A 93 -22.66 -14.52 -8.65
N ARG A 94 -23.62 -14.95 -7.83
CA ARG A 94 -25.05 -14.94 -8.20
C ARG A 94 -25.59 -13.51 -8.39
N GLU A 95 -25.17 -12.58 -7.55
CA GLU A 95 -25.53 -11.17 -7.66
C GLU A 95 -24.94 -10.54 -8.94
N GLN A 96 -23.71 -10.89 -9.31
CA GLN A 96 -23.09 -10.44 -10.56
C GLN A 96 -23.79 -10.99 -11.81
N GLN A 97 -24.36 -12.20 -11.75
CA GLN A 97 -25.19 -12.74 -12.83
C GLN A 97 -26.52 -11.98 -12.99
N MET A 98 -26.97 -11.25 -11.96
CA MET A 98 -28.13 -10.36 -12.01
C MET A 98 -27.77 -8.90 -12.37
N ILE A 99 -26.61 -8.64 -12.98
CA ILE A 99 -26.32 -7.28 -13.46
C ILE A 99 -27.12 -7.04 -14.74
N GLU A 100 -28.00 -6.04 -14.72
CA GLU A 100 -28.67 -5.50 -15.90
C GLU A 100 -27.60 -5.00 -16.88
N THR A 101 -27.49 -5.66 -18.04
CA THR A 101 -26.60 -5.19 -19.11
C THR A 101 -27.27 -4.00 -19.78
N PRO A 102 -26.69 -2.78 -19.71
CA PRO A 102 -27.31 -1.63 -20.35
C PRO A 102 -27.33 -1.83 -21.87
N VAL A 103 -28.51 -1.70 -22.47
CA VAL A 103 -28.67 -1.71 -23.92
C VAL A 103 -28.34 -0.32 -24.44
N PHE A 104 -27.50 -0.25 -25.48
CA PHE A 104 -27.24 0.99 -26.20
C PHE A 104 -27.86 0.90 -27.60
N GLU A 105 -28.40 2.01 -28.06
CA GLU A 105 -28.93 2.17 -29.41
C GLU A 105 -28.22 3.37 -30.07
N SER A 106 -27.93 3.27 -31.37
CA SER A 106 -27.31 4.34 -32.13
C SER A 106 -28.38 5.38 -32.48
N LEU A 107 -28.38 6.52 -31.83
CA LEU A 107 -29.22 7.65 -32.20
C LEU A 107 -28.59 8.36 -33.40
N GLU A 108 -29.39 8.67 -34.44
CA GLU A 108 -28.94 9.55 -35.52
C GLU A 108 -28.60 10.93 -34.93
N GLU A 109 -27.48 11.51 -35.36
CA GLU A 109 -26.79 12.67 -34.76
C GLU A 109 -27.61 13.98 -34.66
N GLY A 110 -28.87 13.99 -35.11
CA GLY A 110 -29.77 15.14 -35.12
C GLY A 110 -31.02 15.04 -34.24
N GLU A 111 -31.38 13.87 -33.71
CA GLU A 111 -32.55 13.74 -32.83
C GLU A 111 -32.15 13.97 -31.36
N GLY A 112 -31.91 15.25 -31.06
CA GLY A 112 -31.59 15.70 -29.72
C GLY A 112 -32.67 15.28 -28.73
N VAL A 113 -32.34 14.39 -27.81
CA VAL A 113 -33.11 14.16 -26.59
C VAL A 113 -33.17 15.50 -25.83
N VAL A 114 -34.27 16.22 -26.01
CA VAL A 114 -34.58 17.48 -25.33
C VAL A 114 -34.87 17.16 -23.86
N SER A 115 -33.82 16.86 -23.10
CA SER A 115 -33.87 16.90 -21.65
C SER A 115 -34.15 18.35 -21.24
N ARG A 116 -35.21 18.58 -20.46
CA ARG A 116 -35.63 19.90 -19.97
C ARG A 116 -34.57 20.62 -19.10
N PHE A 117 -33.43 19.98 -18.87
CA PHE A 117 -32.25 20.53 -18.21
C PHE A 117 -31.10 20.90 -19.16
N ARG A 118 -31.26 20.80 -20.48
CA ARG A 118 -30.27 21.29 -21.45
C ARG A 118 -30.62 22.71 -21.94
N PRO A 119 -29.66 23.65 -21.98
CA PRO A 119 -29.84 24.95 -22.64
C PRO A 119 -30.26 24.76 -24.10
N ARG A 120 -31.16 25.61 -24.61
CA ARG A 120 -31.64 25.53 -26.00
C ARG A 120 -30.46 25.71 -26.97
N ILE A 121 -30.47 24.90 -28.03
CA ILE A 121 -29.44 24.76 -29.07
C ILE A 121 -29.03 26.10 -29.76
N VAL A 122 -29.82 27.17 -29.61
CA VAL A 122 -29.49 28.49 -30.19
C VAL A 122 -28.36 29.21 -29.43
N GLU A 123 -28.06 28.83 -28.18
CA GLU A 123 -26.91 29.32 -27.41
C GLU A 123 -25.81 28.26 -27.27
N MET A 124 -25.72 27.34 -28.23
CA MET A 124 -24.59 26.41 -28.33
C MET A 124 -23.37 27.16 -28.88
N GLN A 125 -22.87 28.15 -28.12
CA GLN A 125 -21.44 28.44 -28.18
C GLN A 125 -20.75 27.09 -28.03
N ALA A 126 -19.99 26.69 -29.05
CA ALA A 126 -19.25 25.44 -29.06
C ALA A 126 -18.65 25.25 -27.67
N VAL A 127 -19.11 24.22 -26.96
CA VAL A 127 -18.58 23.92 -25.63
C VAL A 127 -17.08 23.83 -25.82
N ASP A 128 -16.33 24.69 -25.13
CA ASP A 128 -14.89 24.77 -25.33
C ASP A 128 -14.27 23.41 -24.99
N THR A 129 -13.87 22.69 -26.05
CA THR A 129 -13.22 21.38 -25.97
C THR A 129 -11.69 21.50 -26.00
N SER A 130 -11.14 22.71 -25.82
CA SER A 130 -9.71 22.89 -25.72
C SER A 130 -9.13 22.16 -24.50
N ASP A 131 -7.85 21.78 -24.60
CA ASP A 131 -7.12 21.15 -23.50
C ASP A 131 -7.08 22.04 -22.26
N GLU A 132 -7.06 23.37 -22.43
CA GLU A 132 -7.05 24.31 -21.31
C GLU A 132 -8.35 24.23 -20.49
N ALA A 133 -9.51 24.22 -21.15
CA ALA A 133 -10.80 24.06 -20.49
C ALA A 133 -10.92 22.71 -19.76
N TYR A 134 -10.41 21.64 -20.38
CA TYR A 134 -10.34 20.32 -19.76
C TYR A 134 -9.44 20.34 -18.50
N LEU A 135 -8.23 20.89 -18.59
CA LEU A 135 -7.30 20.98 -17.47
C LEU A 135 -7.90 21.76 -16.30
N GLN A 136 -8.57 22.88 -16.54
CA GLN A 136 -9.21 23.66 -15.46
C GLN A 136 -10.31 22.87 -14.76
N ARG A 137 -11.16 22.16 -15.52
CA ARG A 137 -12.22 21.31 -14.96
C ARG A 137 -11.65 20.15 -14.14
N HIS A 138 -10.56 19.53 -14.60
CA HIS A 138 -9.95 18.38 -13.93
C HIS A 138 -8.98 18.74 -12.80
N ARG A 139 -8.53 20.00 -12.71
CA ARG A 139 -7.57 20.48 -11.71
C ARG A 139 -7.94 20.12 -10.28
N LYS A 140 -9.22 20.21 -9.91
CA LYS A 140 -9.68 19.90 -8.53
C LYS A 140 -9.52 18.40 -8.22
N TYR A 141 -9.91 17.54 -9.15
CA TYR A 141 -9.86 16.08 -9.00
C TYR A 141 -8.42 15.58 -8.99
N GLU A 142 -7.59 16.07 -9.90
CA GLU A 142 -6.17 15.75 -9.94
C GLU A 142 -5.46 16.15 -8.63
N LYS A 143 -5.73 17.36 -8.12
CA LYS A 143 -5.20 17.80 -6.82
C LYS A 143 -5.72 16.95 -5.67
N PHE A 144 -6.98 16.52 -5.72
CA PHE A 144 -7.56 15.67 -4.68
C PHE A 144 -6.90 14.30 -4.65
N GLU A 145 -6.76 13.64 -5.80
CA GLU A 145 -6.06 12.36 -5.92
C GLU A 145 -4.61 12.47 -5.47
N LYS A 146 -3.89 13.51 -5.89
CA LYS A 146 -2.50 13.73 -5.45
C LYS A 146 -2.40 13.84 -3.92
N ARG A 147 -3.32 14.57 -3.28
CA ARG A 147 -3.38 14.67 -1.81
C ARG A 147 -3.76 13.36 -1.14
N GLN A 148 -4.66 12.59 -1.74
CA GLN A 148 -5.02 11.27 -1.22
C GLN A 148 -3.82 10.32 -1.25
N ARG A 149 -3.15 10.20 -2.40
CA ARG A 149 -1.93 9.39 -2.55
C ARG A 149 -0.83 9.81 -1.57
N LEU A 150 -0.67 11.11 -1.33
CA LEU A 150 0.30 11.61 -0.34
C LEU A 150 -0.06 11.18 1.08
N ARG A 151 -1.33 11.31 1.49
CA ARG A 151 -1.80 10.90 2.82
C ARG A 151 -1.66 9.39 3.04
N GLU A 152 -1.98 8.59 2.03
CA GLU A 152 -1.79 7.13 2.08
C GLU A 152 -0.31 6.77 2.21
N LYS A 153 0.56 7.44 1.45
CA LYS A 153 2.01 7.27 1.58
C LYS A 153 2.52 7.66 2.96
N GLU A 154 2.12 8.80 3.50
CA GLU A 154 2.52 9.26 4.84
C GLU A 154 2.01 8.31 5.93
N LYS A 155 0.78 7.80 5.78
CA LYS A 155 0.21 6.77 6.66
C LYS A 155 1.06 5.50 6.66
N LEU A 156 1.39 4.97 5.48
CA LEU A 156 2.24 3.79 5.35
C LEU A 156 3.65 4.02 5.94
N GLN A 157 4.23 5.21 5.75
CA GLN A 157 5.52 5.56 6.36
C GLN A 157 5.44 5.59 7.89
N HIS A 158 4.35 6.13 8.44
CA HIS A 158 4.14 6.16 9.88
C HIS A 158 3.94 4.75 10.44
N GLU A 159 3.14 3.91 9.78
CA GLU A 159 2.94 2.51 10.15
C GLU A 159 4.25 1.72 10.10
N GLN A 160 5.05 1.87 9.05
CA GLN A 160 6.38 1.26 8.95
C GLN A 160 7.30 1.71 10.10
N TYR A 161 7.32 3.01 10.40
CA TYR A 161 8.11 3.54 11.51
C TYR A 161 7.69 2.92 12.85
N LYS A 162 6.38 2.81 13.10
CA LYS A 162 5.84 2.19 14.30
C LYS A 162 6.10 0.69 14.38
N LEU A 163 6.03 -0.01 13.26
CA LEU A 163 6.42 -1.40 13.18
C LEU A 163 7.89 -1.58 13.57
N ARG A 164 8.78 -0.79 12.96
CA ARG A 164 10.22 -0.90 13.21
C ARG A 164 10.59 -0.61 14.66
N GLU A 165 9.99 0.41 15.25
CA GLU A 165 10.13 0.71 16.69
C GLU A 165 9.68 -0.49 17.54
N ARG A 166 8.55 -1.12 17.19
CA ARG A 166 8.03 -2.26 17.92
C ARG A 166 8.85 -3.53 17.73
N VAL A 167 9.36 -3.81 16.53
CA VAL A 167 10.26 -4.94 16.26
C VAL A 167 11.48 -4.88 17.16
N GLU A 168 12.07 -3.69 17.30
CA GLU A 168 13.22 -3.50 18.18
C GLU A 168 12.87 -3.77 19.65
N GLN A 169 11.69 -3.29 20.11
CA GLN A 169 11.20 -3.63 21.44
C GLN A 169 11.00 -5.14 21.63
N LEU A 170 10.39 -5.82 20.66
CA LEU A 170 10.16 -7.27 20.72
C LEU A 170 11.47 -8.07 20.79
N ARG A 171 12.55 -7.58 20.16
CA ARG A 171 13.88 -8.21 20.26
C ARG A 171 14.42 -8.14 21.68
N VAL A 172 14.29 -6.98 22.33
CA VAL A 172 14.79 -6.73 23.70
C VAL A 172 13.89 -7.37 24.77
N MET A 173 12.59 -7.52 24.53
CA MET A 173 11.63 -8.08 25.49
C MET A 173 11.93 -9.54 25.88
N ASP A 174 11.73 -9.89 27.15
CA ASP A 174 11.86 -11.28 27.63
C ASP A 174 10.77 -12.19 27.06
N TYR A 175 11.10 -13.47 26.86
CA TYR A 175 10.18 -14.47 26.33
C TYR A 175 8.93 -14.69 27.20
N SER A 176 9.00 -14.35 28.49
CA SER A 176 7.87 -14.40 29.42
C SER A 176 6.72 -13.48 28.99
N ALA A 177 7.02 -12.37 28.30
CA ALA A 177 6.02 -11.41 27.81
C ALA A 177 5.16 -11.94 26.64
N PHE A 178 5.54 -13.08 26.06
CA PHE A 178 4.86 -13.74 24.94
C PHE A 178 3.95 -14.89 25.40
N LEU A 179 3.92 -15.16 26.70
CA LEU A 179 3.09 -16.19 27.31
C LEU A 179 1.79 -15.56 27.82
N ALA A 180 0.67 -16.21 27.51
CA ALA A 180 -0.66 -15.77 27.99
C ALA A 180 -0.92 -16.18 29.45
N LEU A 181 -0.18 -17.17 29.93
CA LEU A 181 -0.21 -17.70 31.29
C LEU A 181 1.23 -17.70 31.84
N PRO A 182 1.44 -17.85 33.16
CA PRO A 182 2.77 -17.95 33.73
C PRO A 182 3.63 -19.03 33.07
N ALA A 183 4.94 -18.83 33.00
CA ALA A 183 5.86 -19.75 32.33
C ALA A 183 5.80 -21.20 32.84
N SER A 184 5.43 -21.40 34.11
CA SER A 184 5.24 -22.73 34.71
C SER A 184 4.07 -23.53 34.11
N SER A 185 3.12 -22.87 33.44
CA SER A 185 1.97 -23.53 32.81
C SER A 185 2.29 -24.11 31.44
N PHE A 186 3.48 -23.84 30.90
CA PHE A 186 3.90 -24.26 29.58
C PHE A 186 5.18 -25.10 29.66
N PRO A 187 5.35 -26.11 28.78
CA PRO A 187 6.62 -26.81 28.67
C PRO A 187 7.71 -25.84 28.17
N PRO A 188 8.93 -25.86 28.76
CA PRO A 188 10.09 -25.21 28.13
C PRO A 188 10.33 -25.82 26.74
N PRO A 189 10.65 -25.06 25.66
CA PRO A 189 10.90 -23.63 25.55
C PRO A 189 9.79 -22.86 24.81
N GLU A 190 8.52 -23.00 25.22
CA GLU A 190 7.38 -22.43 24.47
C GLU A 190 7.45 -20.91 24.30
N GLY A 191 7.89 -20.18 25.33
CA GLY A 191 8.03 -18.71 25.27
C GLY A 191 9.04 -18.26 24.21
N GLU A 192 10.17 -18.96 24.11
CA GLU A 192 11.20 -18.67 23.11
C GLU A 192 10.70 -18.98 21.70
N ARG A 193 9.95 -20.08 21.53
CA ARG A 193 9.31 -20.43 20.25
C ARG A 193 8.36 -19.34 19.79
N ARG A 194 7.44 -18.90 20.67
CA ARG A 194 6.46 -17.84 20.35
C ARG A 194 7.13 -16.51 20.04
N LYS A 195 8.17 -16.12 20.81
CA LYS A 195 8.97 -14.92 20.53
C LYS A 195 9.60 -14.99 19.14
N LYS A 196 10.21 -16.13 18.80
CA LYS A 196 10.86 -16.34 17.50
C LYS A 196 9.88 -16.27 16.33
N GLU A 197 8.71 -16.93 16.46
CA GLU A 197 7.66 -16.88 15.44
C GLU A 197 7.14 -15.45 15.22
N MET A 198 6.84 -14.73 16.30
CA MET A 198 6.35 -13.35 16.20
C MET A 198 7.37 -12.42 15.55
N LEU A 199 8.65 -12.53 15.92
CA LEU A 199 9.73 -11.74 15.30
C LEU A 199 9.87 -12.05 13.80
N ALA A 200 9.82 -13.32 13.41
CA ALA A 200 9.91 -13.70 11.99
C ALA A 200 8.78 -13.10 11.15
N VAL A 201 7.55 -13.07 11.67
CA VAL A 201 6.40 -12.45 11.00
C VAL A 201 6.58 -10.94 10.93
N ALA A 202 7.04 -10.31 12.01
CA ALA A 202 7.24 -8.87 12.06
C ALA A 202 8.35 -8.40 11.10
N ASP A 203 9.47 -9.13 11.01
CA ASP A 203 10.54 -8.87 10.05
C ASP A 203 10.03 -9.04 8.60
N SER A 204 9.26 -10.10 8.31
CA SER A 204 8.60 -10.28 7.00
C SER A 204 7.64 -9.13 6.64
N LEU A 205 6.93 -8.59 7.64
CA LEU A 205 6.05 -7.45 7.48
C LEU A 205 6.85 -6.16 7.19
N GLU A 206 8.02 -5.99 7.81
CA GLU A 206 8.94 -4.89 7.50
C GLU A 206 9.42 -4.96 6.04
N GLU A 207 9.81 -6.15 5.56
CA GLU A 207 10.21 -6.35 4.16
C GLU A 207 9.09 -5.98 3.18
N ARG A 208 7.83 -6.30 3.50
CA ARG A 208 6.68 -5.87 2.67
C ARG A 208 6.54 -4.35 2.60
N TYR A 209 6.75 -3.64 3.71
CA TYR A 209 6.74 -2.18 3.68
C TYR A 209 7.86 -1.58 2.83
N LYS A 210 9.02 -2.24 2.72
CA LYS A 210 10.10 -1.81 1.82
C LYS A 210 9.72 -1.91 0.34
N ILE A 211 8.84 -2.85 -0.02
CA ILE A 211 8.30 -2.97 -1.39
C ILE A 211 7.26 -1.88 -1.65
N LEU A 212 6.34 -1.64 -0.71
CA LEU A 212 5.23 -0.69 -0.84
C LEU A 212 5.69 0.77 -0.85
N LEU A 213 6.73 1.09 -0.08
CA LEU A 213 7.25 2.43 0.02
C LEU A 213 8.50 2.53 -0.87
N PRO A 214 8.48 3.34 -1.94
CA PRO A 214 9.66 3.50 -2.76
C PRO A 214 10.83 3.97 -1.90
N PRO A 215 12.06 3.47 -2.16
CA PRO A 215 13.25 3.93 -1.46
C PRO A 215 13.28 5.46 -1.52
N ASN A 216 13.39 6.07 -0.34
CA ASN A 216 13.19 7.48 -0.08
C ASN A 216 13.89 8.32 -1.16
N GLN A 217 13.10 8.95 -2.04
CA GLN A 217 13.62 9.69 -3.21
C GLN A 217 14.51 10.88 -2.82
N ARG A 218 14.55 11.27 -1.54
CA ARG A 218 15.56 12.21 -1.04
C ARG A 218 16.96 11.74 -1.40
N TRP A 219 17.26 10.44 -1.34
CA TRP A 219 18.57 9.90 -1.74
C TRP A 219 18.83 10.00 -3.25
N ARG A 220 17.80 9.89 -4.09
CA ARG A 220 17.96 10.05 -5.55
C ARG A 220 18.46 11.44 -5.92
N LYS A 221 17.98 12.49 -5.25
CA LYS A 221 18.45 13.87 -5.48
C LYS A 221 19.90 14.07 -5.06
N TYR A 222 20.35 13.39 -4.00
CA TYR A 222 21.76 13.43 -3.58
C TYR A 222 22.64 12.58 -4.51
N ILE A 223 22.19 11.42 -4.98
CA ILE A 223 22.94 10.59 -5.92
C ILE A 223 23.09 11.30 -7.28
N THR A 224 22.04 11.91 -7.83
CA THR A 224 22.14 12.65 -9.09
C THR A 224 23.00 13.90 -8.94
N ALA A 225 22.88 14.65 -7.83
CA ALA A 225 23.72 15.82 -7.56
C ALA A 225 25.20 15.47 -7.29
N SER A 226 25.49 14.29 -6.72
CA SER A 226 26.86 13.80 -6.53
C SER A 226 27.47 13.21 -7.80
N THR A 227 26.65 12.83 -8.79
CA THR A 227 27.15 12.31 -10.09
C THR A 227 27.39 13.44 -11.08
N GLU A 228 26.71 14.58 -10.94
CA GLU A 228 26.87 15.77 -11.80
C GLU A 228 27.94 16.76 -11.27
N GLY A 229 28.59 16.47 -10.14
CA GLY A 229 29.56 17.36 -9.48
C GLY A 229 31.03 17.19 -9.88
N ASP A 230 31.39 16.14 -10.63
CA ASP A 230 32.80 15.79 -10.92
C ASP A 230 33.25 16.04 -12.39
N GLU A 231 32.41 16.64 -13.24
CA GLU A 231 32.73 16.90 -14.66
C GLU A 231 32.70 18.38 -15.07
N GLN A 232 33.07 19.31 -14.18
CA GLN A 232 33.41 20.68 -14.61
C GLN A 232 34.65 21.22 -13.89
N ASN A 233 35.82 20.72 -14.28
CA ASN A 233 37.07 21.44 -14.07
C ASN A 233 37.97 21.26 -15.30
N GLY A 234 38.01 22.27 -16.18
CA GLY A 234 39.02 22.30 -17.24
C GLY A 234 38.65 22.94 -18.58
N THR A 235 38.05 24.14 -18.62
CA THR A 235 38.41 25.13 -19.67
C THR A 235 37.98 26.55 -19.29
N SER A 236 38.98 27.41 -19.10
CA SER A 236 38.85 28.85 -18.83
C SER A 236 38.47 29.66 -20.10
N PRO A 237 38.08 30.94 -19.93
CA PRO A 237 37.15 31.63 -20.83
C PRO A 237 37.84 32.49 -21.88
N ALA A 238 37.17 32.70 -23.02
CA ALA A 238 37.49 33.78 -23.96
C ALA A 238 36.25 34.66 -24.15
N ALA A 239 36.41 35.93 -23.77
CA ALA A 239 35.45 37.00 -23.96
C ALA A 239 35.29 37.35 -25.45
N SER A 240 34.06 37.65 -25.89
CA SER A 240 33.85 38.65 -26.93
C SER A 240 32.42 39.19 -26.87
N THR A 241 32.33 40.46 -26.47
CA THR A 241 31.16 41.32 -26.57
C THR A 241 30.86 41.64 -28.03
N SER A 242 29.61 41.48 -28.47
CA SER A 242 29.11 42.29 -29.59
C SER A 242 27.60 42.49 -29.48
N LYS A 243 27.22 43.68 -29.05
CA LYS A 243 25.87 44.24 -29.20
C LYS A 243 25.66 44.54 -30.69
N ARG A 244 24.55 44.09 -31.28
CA ARG A 244 23.95 44.75 -32.45
C ARG A 244 22.44 44.88 -32.25
N ASN A 245 22.00 46.13 -32.33
CA ASN A 245 20.61 46.55 -32.35
C ASN A 245 19.94 46.20 -33.70
N PRO A 246 18.59 46.19 -33.77
CA PRO A 246 17.82 45.86 -34.96
C PRO A 246 17.37 47.11 -35.75
N ILE A 247 17.24 47.02 -37.08
CA ILE A 247 16.52 47.97 -37.99
C ILE A 247 16.26 47.24 -39.34
N PRO A 248 15.26 47.60 -40.18
CA PRO A 248 13.99 48.32 -39.97
C PRO A 248 12.75 47.42 -40.11
#